data_AF-A0A5R2N1Y6-F1
#
_entry.id   AF-A0A5R2N1Y6-F1
#
_cell.length_a   1.000
_cell.length_b   1.000
_cell.length_c   1.000
_cell.angle_alpha   90.00
_cell.angle_beta   90.00
_cell.angle_gamma   90.00
#
_symmetry.space_group_name_H-M   'P 1'
#
loop_
_entity.id
_entity.type
_entity.pdbx_description
1 polymer ?
#
loop_
_entity_poly.entity_id
_entity_poly.type
_entity_poly.pdbx_seq_one_letter_code
_entity_poly.pdbx_strand_id
1 'polypeptide(L)'
;VLYVNNRATKRKQSIQMAWPDALDLMLICVESGMSVEAALRKVADEIGAQSVALAEEFILTNAELSYLQERKQAYENLAGRTGLESVKSVSQALVQAERYGTPVAHALRVLASESRDMRMNAAEKKAAALPPKLTVPMILFF
;
A
#
# COMPACT_ATOMS: atom_id res chain seq x y z
N VAL A 1 -15.60 6.09 20.90
CA VAL A 1 -14.76 6.64 19.80
C VAL A 1 -13.34 6.06 19.80
N LEU A 2 -12.70 5.86 20.96
CA LEU A 2 -11.34 5.26 21.09
C LEU A 2 -11.16 3.87 20.44
N TYR A 3 -12.13 2.95 20.59
CA TYR A 3 -12.03 1.60 20.03
C TYR A 3 -12.02 1.56 18.49
N VAL A 4 -12.89 2.35 17.86
CA VAL A 4 -12.97 2.47 16.39
C VAL A 4 -11.68 3.06 15.83
N ASN A 5 -11.16 4.11 16.48
CA ASN A 5 -9.92 4.75 16.06
C ASN A 5 -8.72 3.79 16.17
N ASN A 6 -8.61 3.05 17.28
CA ASN A 6 -7.56 2.04 17.46
C ASN A 6 -7.66 0.90 16.41
N ARG A 7 -8.85 0.44 16.06
CA ARG A 7 -9.04 -0.58 15.02
C ARG A 7 -8.66 -0.03 13.63
N ALA A 8 -9.04 1.21 13.32
CA ALA A 8 -8.66 1.88 12.08
C ALA A 8 -7.13 2.05 11.96
N THR A 9 -6.45 2.48 13.03
CA THR A 9 -4.99 2.58 13.06
C THR A 9 -4.32 1.22 12.83
N LYS A 10 -4.80 0.16 13.49
CA LYS A 10 -4.27 -1.19 13.29
C LYS A 10 -4.45 -1.68 11.85
N ARG A 11 -5.62 -1.43 11.24
CA ARG A 11 -5.90 -1.75 9.83
C ARG A 11 -4.92 -1.01 8.91
N LYS A 12 -4.79 0.31 9.09
CA LYS A 12 -3.88 1.15 8.31
C LYS A 12 -2.43 0.71 8.42
N GLN A 13 -1.98 0.33 9.63
CA GLN A 13 -0.63 -0.16 9.87
C GLN A 13 -0.39 -1.52 9.20
N SER A 14 -1.36 -2.44 9.25
CA SER A 14 -1.29 -3.73 8.53
C SER A 14 -1.13 -3.52 7.03
N ILE A 15 -1.94 -2.62 6.46
CA ILE A 15 -1.86 -2.25 5.05
C ILE A 15 -0.49 -1.65 4.73
N GLN A 16 -0.01 -0.70 5.55
CA GLN A 16 1.28 -0.04 5.33
C GLN A 16 2.47 -1.02 5.31
N MET A 17 2.43 -2.07 6.13
CA MET A 17 3.51 -3.07 6.15
C MET A 17 3.48 -4.00 4.94
N ALA A 18 2.29 -4.41 4.49
CA ALA A 18 2.13 -5.32 3.35
C ALA A 18 2.16 -4.60 1.98
N TRP A 19 2.07 -3.27 1.97
CA TRP A 19 2.00 -2.47 0.75
C TRP A 19 3.22 -2.60 -0.19
N PRO A 20 4.48 -2.52 0.28
CA PRO A 20 5.63 -2.69 -0.60
C PRO A 20 5.65 -4.06 -1.28
N ASP A 21 5.36 -5.12 -0.52
CA ASP A 21 5.37 -6.50 -1.02
C ASP A 21 4.23 -6.73 -2.02
N ALA A 22 3.07 -6.12 -1.80
CA ALA A 22 1.96 -6.12 -2.76
C ALA A 22 2.32 -5.42 -4.08
N LEU A 23 3.02 -4.28 -4.02
CA LEU A 23 3.48 -3.56 -5.22
C LEU A 23 4.51 -4.35 -6.01
N ASP A 24 5.41 -5.04 -5.31
CA ASP A 24 6.41 -5.90 -5.95
C ASP A 24 5.75 -7.05 -6.73
N LEU A 25 4.76 -7.72 -6.13
CA LEU A 25 3.99 -8.76 -6.82
C LEU A 25 3.19 -8.19 -8.00
N MET A 26 2.61 -7.00 -7.85
CA MET A 26 1.90 -6.33 -8.93
C MET A 26 2.84 -5.98 -10.09
N LEU A 27 4.04 -5.48 -9.80
CA LEU A 27 5.06 -5.18 -10.80
C LEU A 27 5.42 -6.43 -11.61
N ILE A 28 5.68 -7.56 -10.93
CA ILE A 28 5.99 -8.85 -11.59
C ILE A 28 4.84 -9.27 -12.51
N CYS A 29 3.59 -9.17 -12.04
CA CYS A 29 2.42 -9.52 -12.85
C CYS A 29 2.32 -8.63 -14.10
N VAL A 30 2.50 -7.31 -13.96
CA VAL A 30 2.42 -6.38 -15.10
C VAL A 30 3.59 -6.57 -16.07
N GLU A 31 4.81 -6.82 -15.57
CA GLU A 31 5.98 -7.13 -16.42
C GLU A 31 5.81 -8.44 -17.19
N SER A 32 5.07 -9.40 -16.62
CA SER A 32 4.72 -10.65 -17.31
C SER A 32 3.62 -10.51 -18.37
N GLY A 33 3.07 -9.30 -18.56
CA GLY A 33 2.04 -9.00 -19.55
C GLY A 33 0.60 -9.16 -19.04
N MET A 34 0.39 -9.32 -17.74
CA MET A 34 -0.96 -9.32 -17.17
C MET A 34 -1.57 -7.91 -17.18
N SER A 35 -2.89 -7.83 -17.36
CA SER A 35 -3.62 -6.57 -17.15
C SER A 35 -3.61 -6.18 -15.66
N VAL A 36 -3.79 -4.89 -15.38
CA VAL A 36 -3.80 -4.36 -14.00
C VAL A 36 -4.92 -5.00 -13.16
N GLU A 37 -6.09 -5.25 -13.74
CA GLU A 37 -7.20 -5.96 -13.06
C GLU A 37 -6.84 -7.40 -12.69
N ALA A 38 -6.24 -8.13 -13.64
CA ALA A 38 -5.81 -9.50 -13.39
C ALA A 38 -4.70 -9.54 -12.33
N ALA A 39 -3.77 -8.59 -12.39
CA ALA A 39 -2.73 -8.42 -11.38
C ALA A 39 -3.32 -8.09 -10.00
N LEU A 40 -4.28 -7.16 -9.92
CA LEU A 40 -4.99 -6.82 -8.66
C LEU A 40 -5.64 -8.04 -8.02
N ARG A 41 -6.37 -8.84 -8.81
CA ARG A 41 -6.99 -10.08 -8.31
C ARG A 41 -5.93 -11.05 -7.79
N LYS A 42 -4.88 -11.30 -8.59
CA LYS A 42 -3.83 -12.26 -8.24
C LYS A 42 -3.07 -11.83 -6.98
N VAL A 43 -2.73 -10.55 -6.86
CA VAL A 43 -2.06 -9.99 -5.69
C VAL A 43 -2.96 -10.05 -4.46
N ALA A 44 -4.27 -9.83 -4.61
CA ALA A 44 -5.20 -9.94 -3.48
C ALA A 44 -5.22 -11.35 -2.86
N ASP A 45 -5.19 -12.39 -3.71
CA ASP A 45 -5.17 -13.78 -3.25
C ASP A 45 -3.87 -14.11 -2.49
N GLU A 46 -2.72 -13.62 -2.96
CA GLU A 46 -1.42 -13.90 -2.33
C GLU A 46 -1.18 -13.08 -1.04
N ILE A 47 -1.59 -11.81 -1.04
CA ILE A 47 -1.38 -10.90 0.10
C ILE A 47 -2.34 -11.17 1.26
N GLY A 48 -3.42 -11.94 1.05
CA GLY A 48 -4.34 -12.33 2.11
C GLY A 48 -3.66 -12.97 3.32
N ALA A 49 -2.56 -13.71 3.11
CA ALA A 49 -1.76 -14.30 4.19
C ALA A 49 -0.99 -13.27 5.03
N GLN A 50 -0.59 -12.13 4.45
CA GLN A 50 0.14 -11.07 5.14
C GLN A 50 -0.78 -10.00 5.73
N SER A 51 -1.80 -9.60 4.98
CA SER A 51 -2.74 -8.55 5.37
C SER A 51 -4.09 -8.78 4.70
N VAL A 52 -5.00 -9.41 5.45
CA VAL A 52 -6.41 -9.58 5.05
C VAL A 52 -7.04 -8.23 4.69
N ALA A 53 -6.71 -7.17 5.42
CA ALA A 53 -7.23 -5.83 5.16
C ALA A 53 -6.84 -5.33 3.77
N LEU A 54 -5.60 -5.53 3.32
CA LEU A 54 -5.16 -5.09 2.00
C LEU A 54 -5.77 -5.96 0.89
N ALA A 55 -5.89 -7.27 1.11
CA ALA A 55 -6.55 -8.16 0.18
C ALA A 55 -8.03 -7.78 -0.04
N GLU A 56 -8.77 -7.46 1.02
CA GLU A 56 -10.14 -6.94 0.93
C GLU A 56 -10.22 -5.68 0.07
N GLU A 57 -9.30 -4.72 0.27
CA GLU A 57 -9.28 -3.48 -0.51
C GLU A 57 -9.03 -3.73 -2.00
N PHE A 58 -8.13 -4.66 -2.36
CA PHE A 58 -7.88 -5.01 -3.75
C PHE A 58 -9.02 -5.77 -4.41
N ILE A 59 -9.68 -6.69 -3.69
CA ILE A 59 -10.88 -7.38 -4.18
C ILE A 59 -11.98 -6.36 -4.44
N LEU A 60 -12.18 -5.42 -3.51
CA LEU A 60 -13.19 -4.37 -3.64
C LEU A 60 -12.87 -3.45 -4.83
N THR A 61 -11.62 -3.01 -4.99
CA THR A 61 -11.21 -2.20 -6.15
C THR A 61 -11.37 -2.97 -7.45
N ASN A 62 -11.08 -4.26 -7.49
CA ASN A 62 -11.27 -5.07 -8.69
C ASN A 62 -12.76 -5.23 -9.04
N ALA A 63 -13.62 -5.37 -8.04
CA ALA A 63 -15.08 -5.33 -8.24
C ALA A 63 -15.52 -3.94 -8.74
N GLU A 64 -15.03 -2.85 -8.14
CA GLU A 64 -15.31 -1.49 -8.59
C GLU A 64 -14.87 -1.25 -10.04
N LEU A 65 -13.71 -1.75 -10.45
CA LEU A 65 -13.24 -1.67 -11.84
C LEU A 65 -14.17 -2.41 -12.83
N SER A 66 -14.88 -3.42 -12.36
CA SER A 66 -15.84 -4.19 -13.18
C SER A 66 -17.22 -3.53 -13.27
N TYR A 67 -17.63 -2.75 -12.26
CA TYR A 67 -18.99 -2.20 -12.14
C TYR A 67 -19.08 -0.67 -12.30
N LEU A 68 -18.02 0.08 -12.02
CA LEU A 68 -18.03 1.54 -12.15
C LEU A 68 -17.83 1.95 -13.61
N GLN A 69 -18.55 3.00 -14.01
CA GLN A 69 -18.40 3.62 -15.33
C GLN A 69 -17.02 4.26 -15.51
N GLU A 70 -16.49 4.88 -14.44
CA GLU A 70 -15.18 5.51 -14.46
C GLU A 70 -14.16 4.68 -13.66
N ARG A 71 -13.19 4.09 -14.36
CA ARG A 71 -12.06 3.35 -13.75
C ARG A 71 -11.24 4.21 -12.79
N LYS A 72 -11.15 5.52 -13.08
CA LYS A 72 -10.50 6.51 -12.23
C LYS A 72 -11.09 6.54 -10.82
N GLN A 73 -12.42 6.44 -10.72
CA GLN A 73 -13.10 6.45 -9.44
C GLN A 73 -12.72 5.24 -8.57
N ALA A 74 -12.53 4.05 -9.16
CA ALA A 74 -12.11 2.86 -8.41
C ALA A 74 -10.73 3.04 -7.75
N TYR A 75 -9.78 3.63 -8.48
CA TYR A 75 -8.45 3.93 -7.95
C TYR A 75 -8.47 5.04 -6.90
N GLU A 76 -9.28 6.09 -7.10
CA GLU A 76 -9.46 7.14 -6.10
C GLU A 76 -10.13 6.62 -4.82
N ASN A 77 -11.11 5.71 -4.95
CA ASN A 77 -11.73 5.04 -3.81
C ASN A 77 -10.72 4.18 -3.04
N LEU A 78 -9.83 3.44 -3.72
CA LEU A 78 -8.75 2.68 -3.08
C LEU A 78 -7.86 3.60 -2.23
N ALA A 79 -7.42 4.72 -2.80
CA ALA A 79 -6.60 5.71 -2.09
C ALA A 79 -7.36 6.32 -0.89
N GLY A 80 -8.65 6.62 -1.05
CA GLY A 80 -9.50 7.16 0.01
C GLY A 80 -9.72 6.19 1.17
N ARG A 81 -9.96 4.90 0.88
CA ARG A 81 -10.22 3.87 1.91
C ARG A 81 -8.96 3.48 2.69
N THR A 82 -7.81 3.39 2.02
CA THR A 82 -6.53 3.07 2.66
C THR A 82 -5.94 4.26 3.42
N GLY A 83 -6.10 5.48 2.89
CA GLY A 83 -5.59 6.72 3.48
C GLY A 83 -4.06 6.78 3.59
N LEU A 84 -3.35 6.04 2.75
CA LEU A 84 -1.89 6.00 2.68
C LEU A 84 -1.40 6.78 1.46
N GLU A 85 -0.39 7.65 1.64
CA GLU A 85 0.14 8.45 0.55
C GLU A 85 0.79 7.58 -0.54
N SER A 86 1.46 6.49 -0.15
CA SER A 86 2.04 5.53 -1.12
C SER A 86 0.97 4.87 -2.00
N VAL A 87 -0.21 4.58 -1.45
CA VAL A 87 -1.35 4.03 -2.20
C VAL A 87 -1.92 5.07 -3.16
N LYS A 88 -2.01 6.32 -2.71
CA LYS A 88 -2.48 7.44 -3.52
C LYS A 88 -1.58 7.70 -4.72
N SER A 89 -0.26 7.71 -4.54
CA SER A 89 0.70 7.89 -5.64
C SER A 89 0.57 6.80 -6.70
N VAL A 90 0.44 5.53 -6.28
CA VAL A 90 0.22 4.41 -7.21
C VAL A 90 -1.12 4.51 -7.91
N SER A 91 -2.18 4.84 -7.18
CA SER A 91 -3.52 5.03 -7.76
C SER A 91 -3.51 6.12 -8.85
N GLN A 92 -2.80 7.23 -8.62
CA GLN A 92 -2.62 8.28 -9.62
C GLN A 92 -1.82 7.80 -10.84
N ALA A 93 -0.74 7.04 -10.63
CA ALA A 93 0.04 6.47 -11.73
C ALA A 93 -0.79 5.50 -12.58
N LEU A 94 -1.64 4.67 -11.96
CA LEU A 94 -2.55 3.77 -12.66
C LEU A 94 -3.60 4.55 -13.47
N VAL A 95 -4.16 5.63 -12.92
CA VAL A 95 -5.08 6.52 -13.65
C VAL A 95 -4.41 7.16 -14.86
N GLN A 96 -3.17 7.63 -14.71
CA GLN A 96 -2.42 8.22 -15.81
C GLN A 96 -2.12 7.19 -16.90
N ALA A 97 -1.73 5.98 -16.52
CA ALA A 97 -1.42 4.93 -17.47
C ALA A 97 -2.65 4.45 -18.25
N GLU A 98 -3.80 4.35 -17.60
CA GLU A 98 -5.08 4.07 -18.29
C GLU A 98 -5.47 5.19 -19.25
N ARG A 99 -5.29 6.47 -18.85
CA ARG A 99 -5.70 7.62 -19.67
C ARG A 99 -4.78 7.87 -20.87
N TYR A 100 -3.47 7.70 -20.68
CA TYR A 100 -2.46 8.10 -21.65
C TYR A 100 -1.71 6.91 -22.28
N GLY A 101 -2.00 5.68 -21.87
CA GLY A 101 -1.33 4.48 -22.34
C GLY A 101 0.16 4.41 -21.96
N THR A 102 0.56 5.14 -20.92
CA THR A 102 1.97 5.15 -20.49
C THR A 102 2.36 3.81 -19.88
N PRO A 103 3.64 3.38 -19.99
CA PRO A 103 4.08 2.10 -19.44
C PRO A 103 3.90 2.02 -17.91
N VAL A 104 2.86 1.31 -17.47
CA VAL A 104 2.55 1.08 -16.04
C VAL A 104 3.74 0.47 -15.29
N ALA A 105 4.44 -0.47 -15.93
CA ALA A 105 5.56 -1.19 -15.32
C ALA A 105 6.69 -0.23 -14.87
N HIS A 106 6.99 0.81 -15.66
CA HIS A 106 8.03 1.77 -15.29
C HIS A 106 7.62 2.58 -14.06
N ALA A 107 6.39 3.09 -14.04
CA ALA A 107 5.87 3.85 -12.91
C ALA A 107 5.77 2.98 -11.64
N LEU A 108 5.26 1.76 -11.75
CA LEU A 108 5.22 0.79 -10.65
C LEU A 108 6.62 0.47 -10.11
N ARG A 109 7.63 0.33 -10.97
CA ARG A 109 9.00 0.05 -10.52
C ARG A 109 9.58 1.17 -9.68
N VAL A 110 9.39 2.42 -10.09
CA VAL A 110 9.82 3.59 -9.32
C VAL A 110 9.08 3.63 -7.98
N LEU A 111 7.75 3.50 -8.00
CA LEU A 111 6.91 3.58 -6.80
C LEU A 111 7.15 2.40 -5.84
N ALA A 112 7.46 1.21 -6.35
CA ALA A 112 7.85 0.06 -5.53
C ALA A 112 9.20 0.30 -4.83
N SER A 113 10.18 0.87 -5.53
CA SER A 113 11.45 1.28 -4.92
C SER A 113 11.23 2.31 -3.81
N GLU A 114 10.46 3.37 -4.09
CA GLU A 114 10.13 4.38 -3.09
C GLU A 114 9.38 3.79 -1.87
N SER A 115 8.47 2.84 -2.11
CA SER A 115 7.75 2.16 -1.04
C SER A 115 8.66 1.30 -0.17
N ARG A 116 9.68 0.66 -0.74
CA ARG A 116 10.71 -0.07 0.01
C ARG A 116 11.59 0.88 0.81
N ASP A 117 11.99 2.00 0.22
CA ASP A 117 12.79 3.03 0.91
C ASP A 117 12.01 3.65 2.07
N MET A 118 10.71 3.90 1.90
CA MET A 118 9.82 4.33 2.98
C MET A 118 9.75 3.31 4.12
N ARG A 119 9.70 2.00 3.80
CA ARG A 119 9.74 0.93 4.81
C ARG A 119 11.06 0.94 5.57
N MET A 120 12.19 1.10 4.88
CA MET A 120 13.52 1.17 5.50
C MET A 120 13.65 2.40 6.40
N ASN A 121 13.30 3.58 5.89
CA ASN A 121 13.31 4.84 6.64
C ASN A 121 12.42 4.77 7.90
N ALA A 122 11.27 4.08 7.83
CA ALA A 122 10.41 3.88 9.00
C ALA A 122 11.07 2.98 10.05
N ALA A 123 11.79 1.94 9.62
CA ALA A 123 12.56 1.06 10.50
C ALA A 123 13.74 1.81 11.15
N GLU A 124 14.48 2.60 10.36
CA GLU A 124 15.59 3.43 10.85
C GLU A 124 15.12 4.47 11.88
N LYS A 125 14.02 5.18 11.62
CA LYS A 125 13.43 6.11 12.60
C LYS A 125 13.05 5.40 13.89
N LYS A 126 12.55 4.16 13.80
CA LYS A 126 12.21 3.37 14.99
C LYS A 126 13.46 2.96 15.77
N ALA A 127 14.55 2.61 15.08
CA ALA A 127 15.84 2.29 15.69
C ALA A 127 16.50 3.53 16.33
N ALA A 128 16.51 4.67 15.63
CA ALA A 128 17.05 5.94 16.12
C ALA A 128 16.25 6.54 17.29
N ALA A 129 15.00 6.11 17.50
CA ALA A 129 14.17 6.47 18.66
C ALA A 129 14.36 5.54 19.87
N LEU A 130 15.20 4.51 19.80
CA LEU A 130 15.53 3.63 20.94
C LEU A 130 16.45 4.28 22.00
N PRO A 131 17.49 5.05 21.64
CA PRO A 131 18.40 5.66 22.63
C PRO A 131 17.69 6.54 23.67
N PRO A 132 16.73 7.42 23.31
CA PRO A 132 16.01 8.23 24.30
C PRO A 132 15.13 7.43 25.26
N LYS A 133 14.72 6.20 24.89
CA LYS A 133 13.89 5.35 25.78
C LYS A 133 14.73 4.54 26.76
N LEU A 134 16.00 4.31 26.46
CA LEU A 134 16.96 3.64 27.34
C LEU A 134 17.59 4.59 28.38
N THR A 135 17.56 5.91 28.13
CA THR A 135 18.08 6.92 29.07
C THR A 135 17.08 7.33 30.15
N VAL A 136 15.77 7.16 29.92
CA VAL A 136 14.73 7.53 30.91
C VAL A 136 14.84 6.72 32.22
N PRO A 137 15.07 5.38 32.21
CA PRO A 137 15.32 4.65 33.45
C PRO A 137 16.61 5.10 34.15
N MET A 138 17.68 5.38 33.40
CA MET A 138 18.97 5.78 34.00
C MET A 138 18.90 7.12 34.76
N ILE A 139 18.03 8.05 34.36
CA ILE A 139 17.88 9.35 35.02
C ILE A 139 16.92 9.28 36.22
N LEU A 140 15.98 8.34 36.24
CA LEU A 140 14.99 8.18 37.33
C LEU A 140 15.49 7.32 38.50
N PHE A 141 16.58 6.58 38.33
CA PHE A 141 17.20 5.75 39.37
C PHE A 141 18.54 6.31 39.89
N PHE A 142 18.85 7.58 39.63
CA PHE A 142 20.03 8.31 40.12
C PHE A 142 19.62 9.56 40.91
#